data_AF-A0A433QVX5-F1
#
_entry.id   AF-A0A433QVX5-F1
#
_cell.length_a   1.000
_cell.length_b   1.000
_cell.length_c   1.000
_cell.angle_alpha   90.00
_cell.angle_beta   90.00
_cell.angle_gamma   90.00
#
_symmetry.space_group_name_H-M   'P 1'
#
loop_
_entity.id
_entity.type
_entity.pdbx_description
1 polymer ?
#
loop_
_entity_poly.entity_id
_entity_poly.type
_entity_poly.pdbx_seq_one_letter_code
_entity_poly.pdbx_strand_id
1 'polypeptide(L)'
;MFKPTKTTGEGSLAQRFRGEGVRGESVGSRRWARGRGGRHTTRLNSTRSNTIFKGPSRLGNNVEESSGASGMRQGEEPTNLDQKFENVKILDEIDERLGFRRYQDGSEKLGWLINMHATLVKDIDWPGGRAAVDYYFLEEDGGTFKCTLLYEPYFFIGCKLETEAEVEDYLRRKFERTIEKIRHVKKEDLSQQNHLLGCNRIFLQLVFRNVADLLTVRKLLLPTVKRNQEKMNIVDAYADIANTAIDYEQPVTARKNPHDALDNVIDIREFDVPYYLRVAIDNDIRVGLWYTIQATHGQITLTRRHDLVKRAEPVVIAFDIEVTKLPLKFPDAAIDSIMMISYMIDGQGYLITNREIVSQDIDDFEYTPKPEFEGPFTIFNEPDELSLLRRFFEHIQEVRPTVYVTYNGDSFDWPFVEARANLHGIDIYQEIGFYKNEQEEYKSNYAIHMDAFRWVKRDSYLPQGSQGLKAVTTAKLGYNPMELDPEDMTRFAAEQPQTLAQYSVSDAVATYYLYMKYVHPFIFSLCNIIPLCPDEVLRKGSGTLCEILLMVSHA
;
A
#
# COMPACT_ATOMS: atom_id res chain seq x y z
N MET A 1 -6.92 16.36 14.85
CA MET A 1 -6.41 15.06 15.35
C MET A 1 -6.34 15.19 16.86
N PHE A 2 -6.84 14.22 17.62
CA PHE A 2 -7.19 14.36 19.05
C PHE A 2 -6.57 13.24 19.89
N LYS A 3 -6.40 13.37 21.21
CA LYS A 3 -5.81 12.31 22.06
C LYS A 3 -6.90 11.61 22.89
N PRO A 4 -6.71 10.36 23.31
CA PRO A 4 -7.53 9.74 24.33
C PRO A 4 -7.11 10.16 25.74
N THR A 5 -8.10 10.35 26.61
CA THR A 5 -7.96 10.69 28.03
C THR A 5 -7.46 9.49 28.83
N LYS A 6 -6.24 9.56 29.38
CA LYS A 6 -5.79 8.68 30.47
C LYS A 6 -6.24 9.28 31.80
N THR A 7 -7.00 8.50 32.57
CA THR A 7 -7.23 8.73 33.99
C THR A 7 -5.89 8.65 34.73
N THR A 8 -5.45 9.77 35.31
CA THR A 8 -4.21 9.88 36.07
C THR A 8 -4.42 9.44 37.52
N GLY A 9 -3.71 8.38 37.93
CA GLY A 9 -3.44 8.03 39.32
C GLY A 9 -1.99 8.35 39.66
N GLU A 10 -1.83 9.18 40.70
CA GLU A 10 -0.70 9.32 41.63
C GLU A 10 0.72 9.58 41.08
N GLY A 11 1.21 10.80 41.32
CA GLY A 11 2.61 11.19 41.19
C GLY A 11 3.34 11.18 42.53
N SER A 12 4.49 10.50 42.56
CA SER A 12 5.50 10.54 43.64
C SER A 12 6.68 11.43 43.24
N LEU A 13 7.21 12.12 44.24
CA LEU A 13 8.35 13.06 44.30
C LEU A 13 9.67 12.56 43.69
N ALA A 14 10.42 13.49 43.06
CA ALA A 14 11.89 13.69 43.20
C ALA A 14 12.35 14.82 42.25
N GLN A 15 12.67 16.02 42.75
CA GLN A 15 14.00 16.54 43.13
C GLN A 15 14.71 17.38 42.05
N ARG A 16 15.10 18.58 42.50
CA ARG A 16 15.79 19.66 41.81
C ARG A 16 17.27 19.34 41.59
N PHE A 17 17.85 19.79 40.49
CA PHE A 17 19.23 20.29 40.45
C PHE A 17 19.35 21.52 39.53
N ARG A 18 19.96 22.57 40.07
CA ARG A 18 20.41 23.80 39.39
C ARG A 18 21.89 23.66 39.02
N GLY A 19 22.29 24.28 37.92
CA GLY A 19 23.66 24.67 37.58
C GLY A 19 23.59 25.56 36.33
N GLU A 20 23.52 26.88 36.51
CA GLU A 20 24.62 27.84 36.34
C GLU A 20 25.16 27.94 34.90
N GLY A 21 24.98 29.13 34.33
CA GLY A 21 25.39 29.47 32.96
C GLY A 21 26.77 30.10 32.89
N VAL A 22 27.28 30.17 31.67
CA VAL A 22 28.42 31.03 31.30
C VAL A 22 28.13 31.66 29.93
N ARG A 23 28.33 32.98 29.88
CA ARG A 23 28.26 33.84 28.69
C ARG A 23 29.48 33.60 27.77
N GLY A 24 29.27 33.71 26.46
CA GLY A 24 30.32 33.84 25.46
C GLY A 24 29.79 34.65 24.27
N GLU A 25 30.60 35.59 23.80
CA GLU A 25 30.23 36.80 23.06
C GLU A 25 30.06 36.65 21.55
N SER A 26 29.38 37.63 20.98
CA SER A 26 29.13 37.91 19.57
C SER A 26 30.33 38.49 18.82
N VAL A 27 30.59 38.03 17.58
CA VAL A 27 31.17 38.82 16.48
C VAL A 27 30.59 38.23 15.18
N GLY A 28 29.81 38.96 14.37
CA GLY A 28 30.36 39.70 13.24
C GLY A 28 29.53 39.49 11.98
N SER A 29 28.53 40.34 11.78
CA SER A 29 27.68 40.45 10.60
C SER A 29 28.43 40.97 9.36
N ARG A 30 28.26 40.33 8.20
CA ARG A 30 28.38 40.99 6.88
C ARG A 30 27.12 40.71 6.06
N ARG A 31 26.45 41.82 5.70
CA ARG A 31 25.34 41.92 4.73
C ARG A 31 25.85 41.80 3.29
N TRP A 32 24.88 41.84 2.38
CA TRP A 32 24.87 42.10 0.92
C TRP A 32 24.37 40.86 0.17
N ALA A 33 23.39 40.90 -0.75
CA ALA A 33 22.37 41.88 -1.10
C ALA A 33 21.23 41.10 -1.79
N ARG A 34 20.06 41.73 -1.89
CA ARG A 34 18.81 41.20 -2.46
C ARG A 34 18.91 40.85 -3.95
N GLY A 35 18.39 39.68 -4.31
CA GLY A 35 17.97 39.34 -5.68
C GLY A 35 16.52 38.84 -5.66
N ARG A 36 15.62 39.57 -6.34
CA ARG A 36 14.22 39.19 -6.59
C ARG A 36 14.18 38.09 -7.66
N GLY A 37 13.45 37.02 -7.41
CA GLY A 37 13.06 36.00 -8.39
C GLY A 37 11.80 35.30 -7.93
N GLY A 38 10.73 35.37 -8.73
CA GLY A 38 9.38 34.96 -8.37
C GLY A 38 9.25 33.47 -8.07
N ARG A 39 8.57 33.14 -6.97
CA ARG A 39 8.07 31.79 -6.68
C ARG A 39 6.75 31.59 -7.42
N HIS A 40 6.78 30.81 -8.50
CA HIS A 40 5.61 30.07 -8.95
C HIS A 40 5.37 28.94 -7.95
N THR A 41 4.33 29.06 -7.14
CA THR A 41 3.77 27.98 -6.35
C THR A 41 2.74 27.24 -7.19
N THR A 42 3.17 26.22 -7.93
CA THR A 42 2.27 25.22 -8.49
C THR A 42 1.73 24.35 -7.35
N ARG A 43 0.52 24.68 -6.88
CA ARG A 43 -0.29 23.80 -6.03
C ARG A 43 -0.69 22.59 -6.88
N LEU A 44 -0.05 21.46 -6.63
CA LEU A 44 -0.50 20.16 -7.11
C LEU A 44 -1.74 19.75 -6.31
N ASN A 45 -2.92 19.90 -6.93
CA ASN A 45 -4.14 19.24 -6.48
C ASN A 45 -4.02 17.75 -6.82
N SER A 46 -3.63 16.93 -5.85
CA SER A 46 -3.74 15.47 -5.97
C SER A 46 -5.20 15.05 -5.76
N THR A 47 -5.96 14.97 -6.84
CA THR A 47 -7.26 14.30 -6.85
C THR A 47 -7.01 12.80 -6.74
N ARG A 48 -7.00 12.27 -5.51
CA ARG A 48 -7.01 10.82 -5.26
C ARG A 48 -8.42 10.28 -5.52
N SER A 49 -8.62 9.70 -6.70
CA SER A 49 -9.76 8.83 -7.01
C SER A 49 -9.37 7.38 -6.77
N ASN A 50 -10.18 6.66 -5.98
CA ASN A 50 -10.06 5.21 -5.84
C ASN A 50 -10.43 4.53 -7.17
N THR A 51 -9.47 3.76 -7.69
CA THR A 51 -9.63 2.41 -8.25
C THR A 51 -10.85 2.17 -9.14
N ILE A 52 -10.62 2.29 -10.44
CA ILE A 52 -11.42 1.66 -11.48
C ILE A 52 -10.53 0.63 -12.17
N PHE A 53 -10.79 -0.64 -11.87
CA PHE A 53 -10.28 -1.76 -12.64
C PHE A 53 -10.88 -1.64 -14.05
N LYS A 54 -10.07 -1.27 -15.04
CA LYS A 54 -10.39 -1.52 -16.45
C LYS A 54 -9.59 -2.75 -16.86
N GLY A 55 -10.27 -3.87 -17.01
CA GLY A 55 -9.68 -5.05 -17.65
C GLY A 55 -9.20 -4.71 -19.06
N PRO A 56 -8.30 -5.52 -19.63
CA PRO A 56 -7.72 -5.26 -20.94
C PRO A 56 -8.82 -5.25 -22.01
N SER A 57 -8.93 -4.11 -22.70
CA SER A 57 -9.79 -3.96 -23.87
C SER A 57 -9.30 -4.88 -24.97
N ARG A 58 -10.09 -5.90 -25.32
CA ARG A 58 -9.91 -6.69 -26.54
C ARG A 58 -9.97 -5.73 -27.74
N LEU A 59 -8.85 -5.67 -28.48
CA LEU A 59 -8.77 -5.00 -29.77
C LEU A 59 -9.78 -5.64 -30.75
N GLY A 60 -10.72 -4.83 -31.22
CA GLY A 60 -11.74 -5.24 -32.18
C GLY A 60 -11.16 -5.37 -33.59
N ASN A 61 -11.40 -6.52 -34.22
CA ASN A 61 -11.26 -6.70 -35.66
C ASN A 61 -12.60 -6.42 -36.34
N ASN A 62 -12.59 -5.54 -37.34
CA ASN A 62 -13.70 -5.26 -38.25
C ASN A 62 -13.95 -6.46 -39.18
N VAL A 63 -15.18 -6.98 -39.20
CA VAL A 63 -15.75 -7.72 -40.35
C VAL A 63 -17.24 -7.36 -40.48
N GLU A 64 -17.65 -7.07 -41.71
CA GLU A 64 -18.99 -6.63 -42.13
C GLU A 64 -20.11 -7.69 -41.99
N GLU A 65 -21.34 -7.18 -42.07
CA GLU A 65 -22.67 -7.77 -41.80
C GLU A 65 -23.03 -9.08 -42.54
N SER A 66 -23.82 -9.93 -41.87
CA SER A 66 -25.00 -10.53 -42.52
C SER A 66 -26.08 -10.90 -41.49
N SER A 67 -27.33 -10.72 -41.91
CA SER A 67 -28.57 -10.78 -41.14
C SER A 67 -29.11 -12.21 -40.98
N GLY A 68 -29.63 -12.52 -39.78
CA GLY A 68 -30.34 -13.77 -39.52
C GLY A 68 -30.91 -13.85 -38.11
N ALA A 69 -32.22 -13.62 -37.98
CA ALA A 69 -32.95 -13.67 -36.71
C ALA A 69 -33.07 -15.11 -36.18
N SER A 70 -32.66 -15.34 -34.92
CA SER A 70 -33.22 -16.40 -34.07
C SER A 70 -33.07 -16.01 -32.60
N GLY A 71 -34.15 -16.17 -31.83
CA GLY A 71 -34.24 -15.72 -30.45
C GLY A 71 -33.38 -16.54 -29.50
N MET A 72 -32.45 -15.87 -28.83
CA MET A 72 -31.80 -16.34 -27.62
C MET A 72 -31.85 -15.22 -26.57
N ARG A 73 -32.13 -15.61 -25.33
CA ARG A 73 -32.28 -14.74 -24.16
C ARG A 73 -31.08 -13.79 -24.07
N GLN A 74 -31.34 -12.48 -24.07
CA GLN A 74 -30.34 -11.48 -23.75
C GLN A 74 -29.82 -11.76 -22.33
N GLY A 75 -28.57 -12.21 -22.22
CA GLY A 75 -27.87 -12.21 -20.95
C GLY A 75 -27.72 -10.77 -20.49
N GLU A 76 -28.14 -10.49 -19.26
CA GLU A 76 -27.93 -9.19 -18.62
C GLU A 76 -26.43 -8.89 -18.60
N GLU A 77 -26.02 -7.75 -19.16
CA GLU A 77 -24.63 -7.30 -19.06
C GLU A 77 -24.27 -7.15 -17.56
N PRO A 78 -23.11 -7.66 -17.12
CA PRO A 78 -22.74 -7.63 -15.71
C PRO A 78 -22.65 -6.18 -15.23
N THR A 79 -23.30 -5.88 -14.10
CA THR A 79 -23.21 -4.54 -13.51
C THR A 79 -21.78 -4.27 -13.01
N ASN A 80 -21.41 -3.00 -12.80
CA ASN A 80 -20.11 -2.64 -12.21
C ASN A 80 -19.87 -3.34 -10.85
N LEU A 81 -20.94 -3.64 -10.13
CA LEU A 81 -20.90 -4.35 -8.85
C LEU A 81 -20.64 -5.84 -9.01
N ASP A 82 -21.28 -6.48 -10.00
CA ASP A 82 -21.05 -7.89 -10.31
C ASP A 82 -19.60 -8.12 -10.73
N GLN A 83 -19.05 -7.21 -11.55
CA GLN A 83 -17.64 -7.26 -11.93
C GLN A 83 -16.70 -7.15 -10.72
N LYS A 84 -17.03 -6.33 -9.71
CA LYS A 84 -16.21 -6.23 -8.49
C LYS A 84 -16.20 -7.53 -7.72
N PHE A 85 -17.35 -8.18 -7.57
CA PHE A 85 -17.42 -9.46 -6.88
C PHE A 85 -16.78 -10.59 -7.66
N GLU A 86 -16.84 -10.56 -8.99
CA GLU A 86 -16.11 -11.53 -9.81
C GLU A 86 -14.60 -11.34 -9.67
N ASN A 87 -14.12 -10.09 -9.64
CA ASN A 87 -12.70 -9.82 -9.38
C ASN A 87 -12.26 -10.31 -7.99
N VAL A 88 -13.09 -10.13 -6.95
CA VAL A 88 -12.80 -10.68 -5.61
C VAL A 88 -12.74 -12.21 -5.64
N LYS A 89 -13.63 -12.86 -6.40
CA LYS A 89 -13.64 -14.31 -6.54
C LYS A 89 -12.39 -14.83 -7.27
N ILE A 90 -12.00 -14.20 -8.38
CA ILE A 90 -10.76 -14.53 -9.10
C ILE A 90 -9.55 -14.36 -8.19
N LEU A 91 -9.49 -13.26 -7.43
CA LEU A 91 -8.45 -13.04 -6.45
C LEU A 91 -8.41 -14.15 -5.38
N ASP A 92 -9.56 -14.58 -4.89
CA ASP A 92 -9.66 -15.67 -3.93
C ASP A 92 -9.16 -17.01 -4.48
N GLU A 93 -9.46 -17.30 -5.75
CA GLU A 93 -8.97 -18.48 -6.46
C GLU A 93 -7.45 -18.45 -6.65
N ILE A 94 -6.88 -17.27 -6.98
CA ILE A 94 -5.43 -17.08 -7.08
C ILE A 94 -4.77 -17.27 -5.71
N ASP A 95 -5.28 -16.62 -4.67
CA ASP A 95 -4.75 -16.73 -3.31
C ASP A 95 -4.78 -18.19 -2.82
N GLU A 96 -5.87 -18.93 -3.03
CA GLU A 96 -5.97 -20.34 -2.64
C GLU A 96 -4.98 -21.23 -3.39
N ARG A 97 -4.81 -21.01 -4.70
CA ARG A 97 -3.80 -21.71 -5.52
C ARG A 97 -2.36 -21.46 -5.04
N LEU A 98 -2.10 -20.26 -4.53
CA LEU A 98 -0.81 -19.84 -3.97
C LEU A 98 -0.70 -20.10 -2.46
N GLY A 99 -1.57 -20.95 -1.91
CA GLY A 99 -1.49 -21.48 -0.54
C GLY A 99 -2.35 -20.76 0.49
N PHE A 100 -2.94 -19.62 0.18
CA PHE A 100 -3.72 -18.80 1.12
C PHE A 100 -5.20 -19.14 1.10
N ARG A 101 -5.52 -20.32 1.62
CA ARG A 101 -6.92 -20.71 1.84
C ARG A 101 -7.56 -19.86 2.94
N ARG A 102 -8.83 -19.48 2.73
CA ARG A 102 -9.59 -18.67 3.69
C ARG A 102 -10.02 -19.53 4.88
N TYR A 103 -9.51 -19.21 6.07
CA TYR A 103 -9.94 -19.77 7.34
C TYR A 103 -11.25 -19.12 7.79
N GLN A 104 -12.30 -19.92 7.96
CA GLN A 104 -13.66 -19.48 8.30
C GLN A 104 -14.29 -20.26 9.46
N ASP A 105 -13.74 -21.43 9.80
CA ASP A 105 -14.17 -22.32 10.86
C ASP A 105 -13.02 -23.25 11.28
N GLY A 106 -13.22 -23.99 12.37
CA GLY A 106 -12.26 -24.97 12.90
C GLY A 106 -11.59 -24.55 14.21
N SER A 107 -10.51 -25.25 14.57
CA SER A 107 -9.71 -24.91 15.75
C SER A 107 -9.01 -23.57 15.57
N GLU A 108 -8.66 -22.92 16.68
CA GLU A 108 -7.86 -21.69 16.63
C GLU A 108 -6.55 -21.90 15.87
N LYS A 109 -6.14 -20.89 15.11
CA LYS A 109 -4.87 -20.89 14.37
C LYS A 109 -3.93 -19.85 14.96
N LEU A 110 -2.65 -20.17 15.01
CA LEU A 110 -1.58 -19.22 15.32
C LEU A 110 -0.92 -18.79 14.00
N GLY A 111 -0.82 -17.50 13.76
CA GLY A 111 -0.25 -16.98 12.52
C GLY A 111 0.56 -15.71 12.70
N TRP A 112 1.67 -15.61 11.99
CA TRP A 112 2.45 -14.39 11.84
C TRP A 112 1.93 -13.59 10.65
N LEU A 113 1.47 -12.37 10.90
CA LEU A 113 0.82 -11.55 9.87
C LEU A 113 1.86 -11.04 8.87
N ILE A 114 1.78 -11.48 7.61
CA ILE A 114 2.69 -11.09 6.52
C ILE A 114 2.13 -9.93 5.68
N ASN A 115 0.81 -9.90 5.43
CA ASN A 115 0.20 -8.89 4.57
C ASN A 115 -1.28 -8.62 4.93
N MET A 116 -1.83 -7.51 4.45
CA MET A 116 -3.25 -7.18 4.61
C MET A 116 -3.78 -6.29 3.49
N HIS A 117 -5.01 -6.55 3.03
CA HIS A 117 -5.65 -5.80 1.92
C HIS A 117 -7.15 -5.61 2.14
N ALA A 118 -7.68 -4.46 1.72
CA ALA A 118 -9.12 -4.22 1.74
C ALA A 118 -9.84 -5.12 0.70
N THR A 119 -10.98 -5.68 1.08
CA THR A 119 -11.81 -6.55 0.25
C THR A 119 -13.30 -6.25 0.46
N LEU A 120 -14.16 -6.94 -0.29
CA LEU A 120 -15.62 -6.83 -0.22
C LEU A 120 -16.26 -8.21 -0.11
N VAL A 121 -17.09 -8.40 0.91
CA VAL A 121 -17.82 -9.67 1.14
C VAL A 121 -19.26 -9.52 0.68
N LYS A 122 -19.78 -10.50 -0.07
CA LYS A 122 -21.19 -10.53 -0.48
C LYS A 122 -22.11 -10.62 0.73
N ASP A 123 -23.23 -9.91 0.67
CA ASP A 123 -24.27 -9.94 1.68
C ASP A 123 -25.64 -10.13 0.99
N ILE A 124 -26.48 -11.01 1.54
CA ILE A 124 -27.78 -11.36 0.94
C ILE A 124 -28.76 -10.19 1.04
N ASP A 125 -28.73 -9.46 2.14
CA ASP A 125 -29.61 -8.34 2.41
C ASP A 125 -29.10 -7.05 1.76
N TRP A 126 -27.80 -7.00 1.45
CA TRP A 126 -27.13 -5.83 0.88
C TRP A 126 -26.32 -6.16 -0.38
N PRO A 127 -26.90 -5.90 -1.58
CA PRO A 127 -26.22 -6.17 -2.84
C PRO A 127 -24.83 -5.52 -2.93
N GLY A 128 -24.67 -4.32 -2.35
CA GLY A 128 -23.40 -3.59 -2.32
C GLY A 128 -22.27 -4.26 -1.52
N GLY A 129 -22.57 -5.32 -0.77
CA GLY A 129 -21.63 -6.05 0.08
C GLY A 129 -21.21 -5.29 1.34
N ARG A 130 -20.40 -5.97 2.15
CA ARG A 130 -19.76 -5.42 3.35
C ARG A 130 -18.28 -5.26 3.13
N ALA A 131 -17.74 -4.12 3.56
CA ALA A 131 -16.30 -3.92 3.55
C ALA A 131 -15.63 -4.83 4.60
N ALA A 132 -14.49 -5.39 4.21
CA ALA A 132 -13.67 -6.21 5.07
C ALA A 132 -12.19 -6.04 4.74
N VAL A 133 -11.32 -6.57 5.59
CA VAL A 133 -9.88 -6.65 5.33
C VAL A 133 -9.49 -8.13 5.35
N ASP A 134 -8.84 -8.58 4.28
CA ASP A 134 -8.18 -9.87 4.23
C ASP A 134 -6.79 -9.74 4.85
N TYR A 135 -6.46 -10.67 5.74
CA TYR A 135 -5.20 -10.76 6.47
C TYR A 135 -4.53 -12.09 6.13
N TYR A 136 -3.24 -12.02 5.75
CA TYR A 136 -2.47 -13.15 5.24
C TYR A 136 -1.45 -13.57 6.31
N PHE A 137 -1.42 -14.85 6.66
CA PHE A 137 -0.64 -15.37 7.79
C PHE A 137 0.29 -16.51 7.38
N LEU A 138 1.43 -16.58 8.07
CA LEU A 138 2.35 -17.71 8.06
C LEU A 138 2.21 -18.49 9.37
N GLU A 139 2.05 -19.79 9.30
CA GLU A 139 2.02 -20.70 10.45
C GLU A 139 3.46 -21.08 10.88
N GLU A 140 3.63 -21.60 12.09
CA GLU A 140 4.95 -22.02 12.60
C GLU A 140 5.54 -23.22 11.84
N ASP A 141 4.69 -24.04 11.23
CA ASP A 141 5.06 -25.23 10.48
C ASP A 141 5.32 -24.96 8.98
N GLY A 142 5.34 -23.68 8.58
CA GLY A 142 5.50 -23.26 7.19
C GLY A 142 4.19 -23.24 6.39
N GLY A 143 3.05 -23.61 7.01
CA GLY A 143 1.73 -23.44 6.41
C GLY A 143 1.38 -21.97 6.20
N THR A 144 0.42 -21.72 5.31
CA THR A 144 -0.14 -20.38 5.08
C THR A 144 -1.66 -20.43 5.08
N PHE A 145 -2.28 -19.32 5.48
CA PHE A 145 -3.73 -19.15 5.40
C PHE A 145 -4.07 -17.67 5.39
N LYS A 146 -5.29 -17.34 4.97
CA LYS A 146 -5.84 -15.99 5.13
C LYS A 146 -7.12 -16.01 5.95
N CYS A 147 -7.48 -14.89 6.55
CA CYS A 147 -8.81 -14.71 7.17
C CYS A 147 -9.31 -13.29 6.94
N THR A 148 -10.58 -13.05 7.30
CA THR A 148 -11.29 -11.86 6.85
C THR A 148 -12.03 -11.21 7.99
N LEU A 149 -11.66 -9.97 8.29
CA LEU A 149 -12.30 -9.19 9.33
C LEU A 149 -13.29 -8.21 8.70
N LEU A 150 -14.57 -8.37 9.00
CA LEU A 150 -15.60 -7.39 8.68
C LEU A 150 -15.47 -6.20 9.62
N TYR A 151 -15.47 -4.99 9.07
CA TYR A 151 -15.41 -3.78 9.88
C TYR A 151 -16.15 -2.63 9.19
N GLU A 152 -17.06 -1.96 9.92
CA GLU A 152 -17.90 -0.90 9.35
C GLU A 152 -17.07 0.38 9.08
N PRO A 153 -16.94 0.87 7.83
CA PRO A 153 -16.29 2.15 7.56
C PRO A 153 -17.05 3.31 8.23
N TYR A 154 -16.34 4.37 8.61
CA TYR A 154 -16.98 5.57 9.16
C TYR A 154 -16.18 6.86 8.91
N PHE A 155 -16.86 8.00 9.09
CA PHE A 155 -16.23 9.31 9.30
C PHE A 155 -17.09 10.16 10.24
N PHE A 156 -16.57 11.32 10.66
CA PHE A 156 -17.27 12.20 11.60
C PHE A 156 -17.75 13.48 10.94
N ILE A 157 -18.89 14.00 11.38
CA ILE A 157 -19.32 15.37 11.10
C ILE A 157 -19.52 16.14 12.39
N GLY A 158 -19.16 17.43 12.36
CA GLY A 158 -19.41 18.37 13.45
C GLY A 158 -20.55 19.30 13.10
N CYS A 159 -21.47 19.48 14.03
CA CYS A 159 -22.64 20.35 13.88
C CYS A 159 -22.44 21.66 14.66
N LYS A 160 -23.33 22.63 14.43
CA LYS A 160 -23.53 23.75 15.36
C LYS A 160 -24.09 23.20 16.68
N LEU A 161 -23.78 23.88 17.78
CA LEU A 161 -24.20 23.46 19.12
C LEU A 161 -25.73 23.28 19.18
N GLU A 162 -26.19 22.19 19.79
CA GLU A 162 -27.61 21.85 20.00
C GLU A 162 -28.41 21.53 18.71
N THR A 163 -27.74 21.37 17.57
CA THR A 163 -28.39 21.02 16.28
C THR A 163 -28.15 19.57 15.86
N GLU A 164 -27.41 18.79 16.64
CA GLU A 164 -27.00 17.43 16.33
C GLU A 164 -28.19 16.50 16.06
N ALA A 165 -29.25 16.59 16.87
CA ALA A 165 -30.45 15.76 16.73
C ALA A 165 -31.21 16.07 15.43
N GLU A 166 -31.32 17.34 15.05
CA GLU A 166 -31.97 17.76 13.80
C GLU A 166 -31.19 17.28 12.57
N VAL A 167 -29.86 17.37 12.61
CA VAL A 167 -28.98 16.86 11.56
C VAL A 167 -29.08 15.34 11.45
N GLU A 168 -29.06 14.63 12.58
CA GLU A 168 -29.19 13.18 12.63
C GLU A 168 -30.50 12.71 11.98
N ASP A 169 -31.64 13.29 12.38
CA ASP A 169 -32.95 12.94 11.84
C ASP A 169 -33.03 13.17 10.33
N TYR A 170 -32.45 14.27 9.84
CA TYR A 170 -32.36 14.54 8.41
C TYR A 170 -31.54 13.47 7.67
N LEU A 171 -30.34 13.14 8.20
CA LEU A 171 -29.44 12.18 7.58
C LEU A 171 -30.03 10.77 7.57
N ARG A 172 -30.70 10.35 8.65
CA ARG A 172 -31.39 9.06 8.72
C ARG A 172 -32.48 8.93 7.66
N ARG A 173 -33.29 9.97 7.47
CA ARG A 173 -34.35 9.97 6.44
C ARG A 173 -33.80 10.02 5.02
N LYS A 174 -32.76 10.83 4.78
CA LYS A 174 -32.20 11.00 3.43
C LYS A 174 -31.37 9.80 2.96
N PHE A 175 -30.66 9.17 3.89
CA PHE A 175 -29.69 8.10 3.61
C PHE A 175 -30.05 6.79 4.31
N GLU A 176 -31.33 6.50 4.46
CA GLU A 176 -31.86 5.28 5.12
C GLU A 176 -31.23 4.00 4.56
N ARG A 177 -30.95 3.97 3.25
CA ARG A 177 -30.35 2.83 2.55
C ARG A 177 -28.82 2.85 2.45
N THR A 178 -28.16 3.88 2.96
CA THR A 178 -26.70 4.08 2.77
C THR A 178 -25.98 4.17 4.10
N ILE A 179 -26.51 4.96 5.05
CA ILE A 179 -25.97 5.03 6.41
C ILE A 179 -26.52 3.84 7.19
N GLU A 180 -25.63 3.03 7.75
CA GLU A 180 -26.01 1.91 8.60
C GLU A 180 -26.40 2.39 9.99
N LYS A 181 -25.54 3.21 10.62
CA LYS A 181 -25.73 3.73 11.98
C LYS A 181 -25.19 5.16 12.08
N ILE A 182 -25.79 5.95 12.96
CA ILE A 182 -25.25 7.24 13.41
C ILE A 182 -25.04 7.14 14.92
N ARG A 183 -23.85 7.52 15.40
CA ARG A 183 -23.49 7.52 16.83
C ARG A 183 -23.03 8.91 17.25
N HIS A 184 -23.41 9.34 18.45
CA HIS A 184 -22.89 10.56 19.07
C HIS A 184 -21.59 10.23 19.78
N VAL A 185 -20.51 10.90 19.40
CA VAL A 185 -19.17 10.66 19.96
C VAL A 185 -18.61 11.98 20.47
N LYS A 186 -18.13 11.98 21.72
CA LYS A 186 -17.40 13.11 22.29
C LYS A 186 -15.93 12.97 21.91
N LYS A 187 -15.38 13.97 21.23
CA LYS A 187 -13.94 14.05 20.94
C LYS A 187 -13.42 15.41 21.40
N GLU A 188 -12.20 15.43 21.93
CA GLU A 188 -11.50 16.69 22.20
C GLU A 188 -11.32 17.45 20.90
N ASP A 189 -11.35 18.78 20.91
CA ASP A 189 -10.97 19.57 19.74
C ASP A 189 -9.82 20.52 20.05
N LEU A 190 -8.58 20.10 19.75
CA LEU A 190 -7.36 20.89 19.98
C LEU A 190 -7.34 22.24 19.24
N SER A 191 -8.23 22.47 18.28
CA SER A 191 -8.36 23.76 17.60
C SER A 191 -9.22 24.77 18.36
N GLN A 192 -9.99 24.34 19.36
CA GLN A 192 -10.80 25.24 20.17
C GLN A 192 -9.93 26.04 21.14
N GLN A 193 -10.21 27.33 21.35
CA GLN A 193 -9.42 28.19 22.26
C GLN A 193 -9.35 27.64 23.71
N ASN A 194 -10.38 26.89 24.12
CA ASN A 194 -10.52 26.36 25.48
C ASN A 194 -10.13 24.88 25.62
N HIS A 195 -9.46 24.28 24.62
CA HIS A 195 -9.16 22.84 24.60
C HIS A 195 -8.33 22.36 25.80
N LEU A 196 -7.51 23.23 26.40
CA LEU A 196 -6.72 22.93 27.62
C LEU A 196 -7.58 22.70 28.87
N LEU A 197 -8.86 23.09 28.84
CA LEU A 197 -9.83 22.83 29.92
C LEU A 197 -10.54 21.48 29.74
N GLY A 198 -10.19 20.68 28.73
CA GLY A 198 -10.82 19.39 28.44
C GLY A 198 -12.19 19.52 27.76
N CYS A 199 -12.45 20.62 27.05
CA CYS A 199 -13.70 20.82 26.32
C CYS A 199 -13.85 19.79 25.19
N ASN A 200 -14.77 18.85 25.39
CA ASN A 200 -15.15 17.86 24.39
C ASN A 200 -16.27 18.39 23.49
N ARG A 201 -16.10 18.26 22.18
CA ARG A 201 -17.14 18.54 21.19
C ARG A 201 -17.87 17.24 20.83
N ILE A 202 -19.18 17.35 20.63
CA ILE A 202 -20.00 16.24 20.12
C ILE A 202 -19.86 16.20 18.60
N PHE A 203 -19.52 15.03 18.07
CA PHE A 203 -19.52 14.71 16.65
C PHE A 203 -20.53 13.60 16.38
N LEU A 204 -21.13 13.62 15.20
CA LEU A 204 -21.91 12.50 14.69
C LEU A 204 -20.97 11.59 13.87
N GLN A 205 -20.76 10.37 14.35
CA GLN A 205 -20.08 9.31 13.61
C GLN A 205 -21.07 8.67 12.64
N LEU A 206 -20.83 8.80 11.35
CA LEU A 206 -21.62 8.15 10.31
C LEU A 206 -20.95 6.83 9.95
N VAL A 207 -21.66 5.72 10.17
CA VAL A 207 -21.17 4.35 9.99
C VAL A 207 -21.85 3.75 8.76
N PHE A 208 -21.07 3.05 7.94
CA PHE A 208 -21.47 2.50 6.64
C PHE A 208 -21.21 0.99 6.59
N ARG A 209 -21.86 0.30 5.64
CA ARG A 209 -21.61 -1.12 5.38
C ARG A 209 -20.37 -1.35 4.52
N ASN A 210 -20.15 -0.45 3.56
CA ASN A 210 -19.04 -0.51 2.62
C ASN A 210 -18.51 0.90 2.29
N VAL A 211 -17.35 0.93 1.62
CA VAL A 211 -16.67 2.19 1.27
C VAL A 211 -17.42 2.96 0.18
N ALA A 212 -18.14 2.29 -0.72
CA ALA A 212 -18.88 2.97 -1.79
C ALA A 212 -20.03 3.85 -1.22
N ASP A 213 -20.73 3.35 -0.22
CA ASP A 213 -21.76 4.08 0.52
C ASP A 213 -21.17 5.28 1.26
N LEU A 214 -20.03 5.09 1.94
CA LEU A 214 -19.28 6.16 2.58
C LEU A 214 -18.94 7.27 1.60
N LEU A 215 -18.38 6.92 0.44
CA LEU A 215 -17.98 7.86 -0.60
C LEU A 215 -19.18 8.62 -1.18
N THR A 216 -20.33 7.96 -1.31
CA THR A 216 -21.58 8.55 -1.79
C THR A 216 -22.05 9.67 -0.86
N VAL A 217 -22.09 9.42 0.45
CA VAL A 217 -22.48 10.45 1.43
C VAL A 217 -21.43 11.55 1.53
N ARG A 218 -20.14 11.19 1.52
CA ARG A 218 -19.02 12.14 1.52
C ARG A 218 -19.11 13.13 0.35
N LYS A 219 -19.47 12.65 -0.84
CA LYS A 219 -19.60 13.48 -2.06
C LYS A 219 -20.63 14.61 -1.89
N LEU A 220 -21.67 14.41 -1.08
CA LEU A 220 -22.65 15.43 -0.74
C LEU A 220 -22.18 16.35 0.41
N LEU A 221 -21.70 15.75 1.49
CA LEU A 221 -21.42 16.49 2.73
C LEU A 221 -20.18 17.37 2.61
N LEU A 222 -19.12 16.91 1.93
CA LEU A 222 -17.87 17.65 1.86
C LEU A 222 -18.02 19.03 1.18
N PRO A 223 -18.68 19.19 0.01
CA PRO A 223 -18.95 20.52 -0.54
C PRO A 223 -19.90 21.36 0.32
N THR A 224 -20.82 20.71 1.04
CA THR A 224 -21.79 21.40 1.89
C THR A 224 -21.12 22.03 3.11
N VAL A 225 -20.24 21.27 3.78
CA VAL A 225 -19.42 21.75 4.90
C VAL A 225 -18.57 22.94 4.48
N LYS A 226 -17.89 22.87 3.32
CA LYS A 226 -17.08 23.99 2.80
C LYS A 226 -17.90 25.26 2.61
N ARG A 227 -19.08 25.15 1.99
CA ARG A 227 -19.99 26.28 1.81
C ARG A 227 -20.44 26.88 3.14
N ASN A 228 -20.72 26.04 4.13
CA ASN A 228 -21.18 26.49 5.45
C ASN A 228 -20.06 27.18 6.23
N GLN A 229 -18.83 26.66 6.16
CA GLN A 229 -17.64 27.30 6.74
C GLN A 229 -17.39 28.68 6.13
N GLU A 230 -17.49 28.81 4.80
CA GLU A 230 -17.36 30.10 4.12
C GLU A 230 -18.43 31.10 4.57
N LYS A 231 -19.70 30.67 4.66
CA LYS A 231 -20.79 31.51 5.19
C LYS A 231 -20.53 31.95 6.63
N MET A 232 -20.07 31.05 7.50
CA MET A 232 -19.78 31.38 8.91
C MET A 232 -18.64 32.39 9.03
N ASN A 233 -17.54 32.19 8.31
CA ASN A 233 -16.41 33.11 8.31
C ASN A 233 -16.82 34.53 7.85
N ILE A 234 -17.74 34.62 6.88
CA ILE A 234 -18.29 35.90 6.42
C ILE A 234 -19.11 36.56 7.53
N VAL A 235 -20.01 35.81 8.18
CA VAL A 235 -20.83 36.32 9.29
C VAL A 235 -19.96 36.78 10.46
N ASP A 236 -18.94 36.00 10.84
CA ASP A 236 -18.01 36.34 11.91
C ASP A 236 -17.19 37.59 11.56
N ALA A 237 -16.71 37.72 10.31
CA ALA A 237 -16.02 38.92 9.85
C ALA A 237 -16.93 40.17 9.87
N TYR A 238 -18.21 40.03 9.52
CA TYR A 238 -19.18 41.14 9.63
C TYR A 238 -19.55 41.44 11.08
N ALA A 239 -19.64 40.44 11.96
CA ALA A 239 -19.89 40.63 13.39
C ALA A 239 -18.72 41.33 14.08
N ASP A 240 -17.48 41.01 13.72
CA ASP A 240 -16.28 41.70 14.22
C ASP A 240 -16.25 43.18 13.77
N ILE A 241 -16.78 43.50 12.58
CA ILE A 241 -16.94 44.87 12.10
C ILE A 241 -18.14 45.57 12.76
N ALA A 242 -19.25 44.85 12.97
CA ALA A 242 -20.46 45.35 13.62
C ALA A 242 -20.28 45.55 15.13
N ASN A 243 -19.34 44.86 15.78
CA ASN A 243 -18.95 45.15 17.17
C ASN A 243 -18.26 46.54 17.34
N THR A 244 -18.03 47.26 16.23
CA THR A 244 -17.66 48.69 16.22
C THR A 244 -18.83 49.64 15.93
N ALA A 245 -20.06 49.15 15.71
CA ALA A 245 -21.25 49.97 15.47
C ALA A 245 -22.55 49.32 16.04
N ILE A 246 -23.13 50.01 17.01
CA ILE A 246 -24.30 49.69 17.85
C ILE A 246 -25.55 49.15 17.10
N ASP A 247 -26.26 48.26 17.80
CA ASP A 247 -27.66 47.76 17.73
C ASP A 247 -28.40 47.79 16.38
N TYR A 248 -28.78 46.60 15.92
CA TYR A 248 -30.09 46.39 15.30
C TYR A 248 -30.65 45.01 15.66
N GLU A 249 -31.70 44.99 16.47
CA GLU A 249 -32.61 43.85 16.61
C GLU A 249 -33.32 43.59 15.27
N GLN A 250 -33.33 42.33 14.82
CA GLN A 250 -34.40 41.83 13.97
C GLN A 250 -34.87 40.44 14.41
N PRO A 251 -36.20 40.21 14.46
CA PRO A 251 -36.76 38.91 14.77
C PRO A 251 -36.87 38.07 13.50
N VAL A 252 -36.42 36.81 13.54
CA VAL A 252 -36.58 35.88 12.40
C VAL A 252 -37.45 34.71 12.80
N THR A 253 -38.75 34.82 12.51
CA THR A 253 -39.62 33.65 12.35
C THR A 253 -39.54 33.19 10.90
N ALA A 254 -38.60 32.29 10.58
CA ALA A 254 -38.53 31.63 9.27
C ALA A 254 -39.02 30.18 9.38
N ARG A 255 -39.90 29.79 8.46
CA ARG A 255 -40.41 28.42 8.32
C ARG A 255 -39.24 27.48 8.01
N LYS A 256 -39.10 26.39 8.79
CA LYS A 256 -38.04 25.39 8.67
C LYS A 256 -38.02 24.74 7.28
N ASN A 257 -37.05 25.10 6.47
CA ASN A 257 -36.75 24.45 5.20
C ASN A 257 -35.91 23.19 5.50
N PRO A 258 -36.13 22.03 4.85
CA PRO A 258 -35.30 20.83 5.06
C PRO A 258 -33.81 21.03 4.73
N HIS A 259 -33.47 22.07 3.96
CA HIS A 259 -32.10 22.49 3.71
C HIS A 259 -31.43 23.15 4.94
N ASP A 260 -32.22 23.62 5.91
CA ASP A 260 -31.73 24.27 7.12
C ASP A 260 -30.92 23.29 8.00
N ALA A 261 -31.29 22.01 8.01
CA ALA A 261 -30.57 20.98 8.77
C ALA A 261 -29.14 20.78 8.24
N LEU A 262 -28.93 20.75 6.92
CA LEU A 262 -27.57 20.62 6.36
C LEU A 262 -26.71 21.88 6.55
N ASP A 263 -27.33 23.06 6.65
CA ASP A 263 -26.65 24.32 6.97
C ASP A 263 -26.08 24.33 8.41
N ASN A 264 -26.48 23.38 9.25
CA ASN A 264 -25.93 23.17 10.58
C ASN A 264 -24.69 22.26 10.60
N VAL A 265 -24.33 21.62 9.49
CA VAL A 265 -23.11 20.81 9.38
C VAL A 265 -21.92 21.71 9.02
N ILE A 266 -20.98 21.86 9.95
CA ILE A 266 -19.90 22.87 9.86
C ILE A 266 -18.50 22.26 9.87
N ASP A 267 -18.40 20.95 10.10
CA ASP A 267 -17.13 20.23 10.10
C ASP A 267 -17.29 18.80 9.55
N ILE A 268 -16.24 18.27 8.96
CA ILE A 268 -16.13 16.89 8.49
C ILE A 268 -14.70 16.40 8.73
N ARG A 269 -14.55 15.28 9.42
CA ARG A 269 -13.26 14.78 9.91
C ARG A 269 -13.06 13.31 9.58
N GLU A 270 -11.80 12.94 9.38
CA GLU A 270 -11.36 11.56 9.16
C GLU A 270 -12.06 10.88 7.96
N PHE A 271 -12.45 11.66 6.96
CA PHE A 271 -13.21 11.22 5.77
C PHE A 271 -12.34 10.67 4.63
N ASP A 272 -11.02 10.78 4.79
CA ASP A 272 -9.99 10.44 3.81
C ASP A 272 -8.97 9.41 4.33
N VAL A 273 -9.22 8.84 5.52
CA VAL A 273 -8.42 7.72 6.04
C VAL A 273 -8.68 6.47 5.19
N PRO A 274 -7.65 5.86 4.59
CA PRO A 274 -7.79 4.59 3.88
C PRO A 274 -8.44 3.52 4.76
N TYR A 275 -9.34 2.73 4.18
CA TYR A 275 -10.18 1.81 4.96
C TYR A 275 -9.37 0.73 5.70
N TYR A 276 -8.46 0.01 5.06
CA TYR A 276 -7.64 -0.99 5.76
C TYR A 276 -6.76 -0.38 6.86
N LEU A 277 -6.26 0.86 6.64
CA LEU A 277 -5.51 1.61 7.65
C LEU A 277 -6.40 1.93 8.86
N ARG A 278 -7.64 2.36 8.63
CA ARG A 278 -8.65 2.56 9.68
C ARG A 278 -8.86 1.28 10.50
N VAL A 279 -9.10 0.15 9.84
CA VAL A 279 -9.31 -1.14 10.53
C VAL A 279 -8.08 -1.52 11.36
N ALA A 280 -6.88 -1.37 10.81
CA ALA A 280 -5.63 -1.69 11.50
C ALA A 280 -5.35 -0.78 12.70
N ILE A 281 -5.67 0.52 12.61
CA ILE A 281 -5.57 1.45 13.73
C ILE A 281 -6.55 1.07 14.84
N ASP A 282 -7.84 0.96 14.50
CA ASP A 282 -8.91 0.80 15.49
C ASP A 282 -8.83 -0.55 16.24
N ASN A 283 -8.30 -1.59 15.58
CA ASN A 283 -8.15 -2.93 16.16
C ASN A 283 -6.73 -3.25 16.65
N ASP A 284 -5.82 -2.25 16.63
CA ASP A 284 -4.38 -2.42 16.95
C ASP A 284 -3.69 -3.59 16.22
N ILE A 285 -3.99 -3.74 14.93
CA ILE A 285 -3.40 -4.79 14.08
C ILE A 285 -2.15 -4.24 13.38
N ARG A 286 -1.06 -5.00 13.39
CA ARG A 286 0.23 -4.64 12.79
C ARG A 286 0.84 -5.84 12.11
N VAL A 287 1.27 -5.64 10.86
CA VAL A 287 2.04 -6.65 10.11
C VAL A 287 3.37 -6.88 10.81
N GLY A 288 3.88 -8.12 10.77
CA GLY A 288 5.14 -8.50 11.41
C GLY A 288 4.99 -9.02 12.84
N LEU A 289 3.76 -9.22 13.32
CA LEU A 289 3.43 -9.74 14.65
C LEU A 289 2.60 -11.03 14.59
N TRP A 290 2.64 -11.78 15.69
CA TRP A 290 1.86 -13.00 15.88
C TRP A 290 0.46 -12.72 16.41
N TYR A 291 -0.52 -13.44 15.88
CA TYR A 291 -1.91 -13.41 16.29
C TYR A 291 -2.45 -14.83 16.48
N THR A 292 -3.35 -14.99 17.45
CA THR A 292 -4.27 -16.13 17.51
C THR A 292 -5.55 -15.72 16.79
N ILE A 293 -5.94 -16.50 15.79
CA ILE A 293 -7.10 -16.30 14.93
C ILE A 293 -8.16 -17.32 15.36
N GLN A 294 -9.34 -16.82 15.70
CA GLN A 294 -10.50 -17.64 16.04
C GLN A 294 -11.67 -17.30 15.14
N ALA A 295 -12.32 -18.32 14.60
CA ALA A 295 -13.54 -18.16 13.80
C ALA A 295 -14.74 -18.71 14.57
N THR A 296 -15.68 -17.82 14.95
CA THR A 296 -16.91 -18.20 15.65
C THR A 296 -18.11 -17.78 14.82
N HIS A 297 -18.88 -18.75 14.30
CA HIS A 297 -20.02 -18.50 13.41
C HIS A 297 -19.68 -17.57 12.22
N GLY A 298 -18.49 -17.76 11.61
CA GLY A 298 -18.01 -16.95 10.50
C GLY A 298 -17.50 -15.55 10.88
N GLN A 299 -17.49 -15.19 12.16
CA GLN A 299 -16.84 -13.97 12.65
C GLN A 299 -15.41 -14.27 13.10
N ILE A 300 -14.47 -13.52 12.53
CA ILE A 300 -13.04 -13.62 12.85
C ILE A 300 -12.71 -12.70 14.01
N THR A 301 -11.98 -13.23 15.00
CA THR A 301 -11.33 -12.47 16.06
C THR A 301 -9.82 -12.67 15.98
N LEU A 302 -9.07 -11.57 16.06
CA LEU A 302 -7.62 -11.54 16.05
C LEU A 302 -7.10 -11.11 17.42
N THR A 303 -6.37 -11.98 18.11
CA THR A 303 -5.77 -11.68 19.41
C THR A 303 -4.25 -11.66 19.31
N ARG A 304 -3.62 -10.51 19.55
CA ARG A 304 -2.16 -10.37 19.48
C ARG A 304 -1.45 -11.23 20.52
N ARG A 305 -0.42 -11.95 20.10
CA ARG A 305 0.46 -12.76 20.95
C ARG A 305 1.75 -12.01 21.30
N HIS A 306 1.76 -11.40 22.48
CA HIS A 306 2.89 -10.59 22.96
C HIS A 306 4.10 -11.41 23.43
N ASP A 307 3.88 -12.69 23.72
CA ASP A 307 4.90 -13.64 24.17
C ASP A 307 5.81 -14.12 23.02
N LEU A 308 5.34 -14.04 21.77
CA LEU A 308 6.10 -14.46 20.58
C LEU A 308 6.82 -13.28 19.93
N VAL A 309 8.14 -13.22 20.11
CA VAL A 309 9.00 -12.14 19.59
C VAL A 309 9.76 -12.54 18.32
N LYS A 310 10.13 -13.82 18.18
CA LYS A 310 10.81 -14.33 16.98
C LYS A 310 9.87 -14.20 15.79
N ARG A 311 10.36 -13.65 14.67
CA ARG A 311 9.59 -13.56 13.42
C ARG A 311 9.42 -14.93 12.79
N ALA A 312 8.35 -15.12 12.03
CA ALA A 312 8.28 -16.20 11.07
C ALA A 312 9.32 -15.98 9.95
N GLU A 313 9.65 -17.06 9.25
CA GLU A 313 10.60 -17.07 8.15
C GLU A 313 9.80 -17.21 6.85
N PRO A 314 9.47 -16.09 6.16
CA PRO A 314 8.79 -16.17 4.88
C PRO A 314 9.72 -16.76 3.82
N VAL A 315 9.15 -17.46 2.83
CA VAL A 315 9.86 -17.80 1.60
C VAL A 315 10.12 -16.52 0.81
N VAL A 316 11.41 -16.22 0.60
CA VAL A 316 11.89 -15.01 -0.09
C VAL A 316 12.47 -15.40 -1.45
N ILE A 317 11.90 -14.85 -2.52
CA ILE A 317 12.53 -14.87 -3.84
C ILE A 317 13.12 -13.49 -4.15
N ALA A 318 14.40 -13.44 -4.53
CA ALA A 318 15.05 -12.24 -5.06
C ALA A 318 15.50 -12.51 -6.48
N PHE A 319 15.07 -11.73 -7.46
CA PHE A 319 15.39 -11.97 -8.86
C PHE A 319 15.87 -10.72 -9.58
N ASP A 320 16.60 -10.96 -10.67
CA ASP A 320 17.12 -9.98 -11.61
C ASP A 320 17.04 -10.57 -13.04
N ILE A 321 16.89 -9.72 -14.05
CA ILE A 321 16.80 -10.15 -15.46
C ILE A 321 17.89 -9.53 -16.33
N GLU A 322 18.42 -10.33 -17.26
CA GLU A 322 19.29 -9.85 -18.33
C GLU A 322 18.57 -9.92 -19.65
N VAL A 323 18.61 -8.83 -20.41
CA VAL A 323 17.84 -8.68 -21.66
C VAL A 323 18.75 -8.25 -22.80
N THR A 324 18.36 -8.59 -24.02
CA THR A 324 19.04 -8.03 -25.20
C THR A 324 18.81 -6.53 -25.25
N LYS A 325 19.73 -5.84 -25.92
CA LYS A 325 19.52 -4.45 -26.31
C LYS A 325 20.24 -4.11 -27.59
N LEU A 326 19.73 -3.10 -28.28
CA LEU A 326 20.43 -2.44 -29.37
C LEU A 326 21.63 -1.60 -28.86
N PRO A 327 22.72 -1.47 -29.63
CA PRO A 327 23.87 -0.65 -29.25
C PRO A 327 23.48 0.81 -28.96
N LEU A 328 24.01 1.36 -27.87
CA LEU A 328 23.80 2.74 -27.41
C LEU A 328 22.32 3.13 -27.14
N LYS A 329 21.42 2.14 -27.02
CA LYS A 329 20.02 2.32 -26.67
C LYS A 329 19.68 1.60 -25.37
N PHE A 330 18.60 2.06 -24.74
CA PHE A 330 17.95 1.31 -23.67
C PHE A 330 17.21 0.09 -24.25
N PRO A 331 17.05 -0.99 -23.46
CA PRO A 331 16.21 -2.12 -23.84
C PRO A 331 14.76 -1.71 -24.10
N ASP A 332 14.13 -2.32 -25.10
CA ASP A 332 12.73 -2.12 -25.47
C ASP A 332 12.00 -3.47 -25.54
N ALA A 333 11.12 -3.73 -24.57
CA ALA A 333 10.43 -5.01 -24.44
C ALA A 333 9.57 -5.40 -25.64
N ALA A 334 9.25 -4.47 -26.56
CA ALA A 334 8.54 -4.78 -27.79
C ALA A 334 9.41 -5.55 -28.82
N ILE A 335 10.73 -5.38 -28.77
CA ILE A 335 11.67 -5.94 -29.76
C ILE A 335 12.80 -6.77 -29.13
N ASP A 336 13.19 -6.45 -27.91
CA ASP A 336 14.23 -7.14 -27.16
C ASP A 336 13.67 -8.30 -26.35
N SER A 337 14.48 -9.33 -26.14
CA SER A 337 14.12 -10.56 -25.45
C SER A 337 14.88 -10.73 -24.13
N ILE A 338 14.30 -11.49 -23.20
CA ILE A 338 14.97 -11.92 -21.98
C ILE A 338 15.98 -13.03 -22.33
N MET A 339 17.23 -12.82 -21.92
CA MET A 339 18.33 -13.77 -22.10
C MET A 339 18.51 -14.67 -20.88
N MET A 340 18.37 -14.10 -19.69
CA MET A 340 18.54 -14.81 -18.42
C MET A 340 17.62 -14.25 -17.34
N ILE A 341 17.18 -15.12 -16.43
CA ILE A 341 16.56 -14.73 -15.16
C ILE A 341 17.35 -15.42 -14.04
N SER A 342 18.07 -14.64 -13.24
CA SER A 342 18.76 -15.13 -12.05
C SER A 342 17.90 -14.86 -10.83
N TYR A 343 17.81 -15.82 -9.91
CA TYR A 343 17.07 -15.62 -8.68
C TYR A 343 17.60 -16.48 -7.53
N MET A 344 17.37 -16.02 -6.31
CA MET A 344 17.65 -16.76 -5.09
C MET A 344 16.36 -17.02 -4.33
N ILE A 345 16.22 -18.24 -3.82
CA ILE A 345 15.14 -18.66 -2.92
C ILE A 345 15.77 -19.18 -1.64
N ASP A 346 15.56 -18.46 -0.53
CA ASP A 346 16.04 -18.82 0.81
C ASP A 346 17.52 -19.25 0.88
N GLY A 347 18.37 -18.67 0.02
CA GLY A 347 19.82 -18.92 -0.04
C GLY A 347 20.26 -19.87 -1.15
N GLN A 348 19.34 -20.60 -1.78
CA GLN A 348 19.63 -21.39 -2.98
C GLN A 348 19.47 -20.53 -4.23
N GLY A 349 20.51 -20.49 -5.08
CA GLY A 349 20.50 -19.79 -6.35
C GLY A 349 19.96 -20.64 -7.49
N TYR A 350 19.32 -19.98 -8.45
CA TYR A 350 18.87 -20.53 -9.71
C TYR A 350 19.13 -19.55 -10.85
N LEU A 351 19.43 -20.08 -12.03
CA LEU A 351 19.55 -19.30 -13.25
C LEU A 351 18.77 -20.00 -14.35
N ILE A 352 17.86 -19.29 -15.00
CA ILE A 352 17.20 -19.78 -16.22
C ILE A 352 17.83 -19.05 -17.41
N THR A 353 18.26 -19.78 -18.44
CA THR A 353 18.86 -19.20 -19.65
C THR A 353 17.99 -19.46 -20.87
N ASN A 354 17.96 -18.50 -21.79
CA ASN A 354 17.31 -18.63 -23.10
C ASN A 354 18.35 -19.04 -24.15
N ARG A 355 18.27 -20.29 -24.62
CA ARG A 355 19.23 -20.88 -25.58
C ARG A 355 19.08 -20.37 -27.02
N GLU A 356 18.06 -19.57 -27.34
CA GLU A 356 18.00 -18.83 -28.62
C GLU A 356 19.08 -17.74 -28.70
N ILE A 357 19.54 -17.22 -27.55
CA ILE A 357 20.41 -16.05 -27.46
C ILE A 357 21.74 -16.40 -26.82
N VAL A 358 21.69 -17.12 -25.69
CA VAL A 358 22.89 -17.70 -25.07
C VAL A 358 23.43 -18.74 -26.05
N SER A 359 24.75 -18.83 -26.28
CA SER A 359 25.30 -19.73 -27.32
C SER A 359 25.58 -21.15 -26.85
N GLN A 360 25.86 -21.36 -25.56
CA GLN A 360 26.13 -22.68 -24.98
C GLN A 360 25.32 -22.93 -23.70
N ASP A 361 25.14 -24.20 -23.33
CA ASP A 361 24.56 -24.58 -22.04
C ASP A 361 25.51 -24.14 -20.92
N ILE A 362 24.94 -23.62 -19.84
CA ILE A 362 25.67 -23.25 -18.64
C ILE A 362 25.51 -24.36 -17.60
N ASP A 363 26.63 -24.89 -17.11
CA ASP A 363 26.65 -25.89 -16.05
C ASP A 363 26.43 -25.25 -14.67
N ASP A 364 25.93 -26.04 -13.72
CA ASP A 364 25.85 -25.65 -12.30
C ASP A 364 27.18 -25.14 -11.77
N PHE A 365 27.14 -23.99 -11.09
CA PHE A 365 28.32 -23.36 -10.53
C PHE A 365 28.01 -22.61 -9.24
N GLU A 366 29.05 -22.15 -8.56
CA GLU A 366 28.93 -21.41 -7.31
C GLU A 366 29.48 -19.99 -7.47
N TYR A 367 28.72 -19.00 -6.99
CA TYR A 367 29.14 -17.62 -6.82
C TYR A 367 29.01 -17.22 -5.35
N THR A 368 30.10 -17.42 -4.60
CA THR A 368 30.18 -17.10 -3.17
C THR A 368 31.21 -15.99 -2.95
N PRO A 369 30.82 -14.70 -3.03
CA PRO A 369 31.74 -13.57 -2.91
C PRO A 369 32.34 -13.43 -1.50
N LYS A 370 31.66 -13.96 -0.48
CA LYS A 370 32.15 -14.11 0.90
C LYS A 370 31.54 -15.36 1.54
N PRO A 371 32.17 -15.94 2.59
CA PRO A 371 31.61 -17.10 3.29
C PRO A 371 30.20 -16.88 3.84
N GLU A 372 29.84 -15.65 4.24
CA GLU A 372 28.49 -15.32 4.72
C GLU A 372 27.47 -15.04 3.60
N PHE A 373 27.87 -15.16 2.34
CA PHE A 373 27.08 -14.90 1.14
C PHE A 373 27.21 -16.07 0.17
N GLU A 374 26.78 -17.24 0.62
CA GLU A 374 26.77 -18.46 -0.20
C GLU A 374 25.82 -18.28 -1.39
N GLY A 375 26.24 -18.75 -2.56
CA GLY A 375 25.43 -18.72 -3.77
C GLY A 375 25.70 -19.94 -4.64
N PRO A 376 25.29 -21.15 -4.21
CA PRO A 376 25.23 -22.28 -5.13
C PRO A 376 24.10 -22.05 -6.15
N PHE A 377 24.37 -22.22 -7.45
CA PHE A 377 23.40 -22.03 -8.51
C PHE A 377 23.13 -23.32 -9.28
N THR A 378 21.84 -23.67 -9.34
CA THR A 378 21.31 -24.68 -10.27
C THR A 378 20.80 -24.01 -11.53
N ILE A 379 21.18 -24.54 -12.69
CA ILE A 379 20.92 -23.89 -13.97
C ILE A 379 19.86 -24.64 -14.77
N PHE A 380 18.91 -23.88 -15.31
CA PHE A 380 17.90 -24.35 -16.24
C PHE A 380 18.17 -23.75 -17.62
N ASN A 381 18.71 -24.57 -18.52
CA ASN A 381 18.96 -24.18 -19.91
C ASN A 381 17.70 -24.43 -20.76
N GLU A 382 16.85 -23.42 -20.90
CA GLU A 382 15.57 -23.54 -21.58
C GLU A 382 15.71 -23.19 -23.08
N PRO A 383 15.00 -23.91 -23.97
CA PRO A 383 15.25 -23.83 -25.42
C PRO A 383 14.92 -22.45 -26.03
N ASP A 384 13.97 -21.73 -25.45
CA ASP A 384 13.46 -20.45 -25.95
C ASP A 384 12.94 -19.55 -24.81
N GLU A 385 12.59 -18.29 -25.14
CA GLU A 385 12.09 -17.31 -24.16
C GLU A 385 10.78 -17.75 -23.50
N LEU A 386 9.89 -18.41 -24.25
CA LEU A 386 8.60 -18.91 -23.73
C LEU A 386 8.83 -19.97 -22.65
N SER A 387 9.75 -20.91 -22.90
CA SER A 387 10.11 -21.98 -21.97
C SER A 387 10.81 -21.41 -20.73
N LEU A 388 11.65 -20.39 -20.90
CA LEU A 388 12.24 -19.63 -19.79
C LEU A 388 11.16 -18.99 -18.90
N LEU A 389 10.18 -18.30 -19.48
CA LEU A 389 9.09 -17.66 -18.73
C LEU A 389 8.21 -18.69 -18.02
N ARG A 390 7.88 -19.80 -18.69
CA ARG A 390 7.13 -20.91 -18.08
C ARG A 390 7.87 -21.51 -16.89
N ARG A 391 9.16 -21.82 -17.04
CA ARG A 391 10.00 -22.33 -15.94
C ARG A 391 9.99 -21.39 -14.75
N PHE A 392 10.11 -20.08 -14.99
CA PHE A 392 10.10 -19.07 -13.93
C PHE A 392 8.76 -19.06 -13.16
N PHE A 393 7.64 -19.01 -13.87
CA PHE A 393 6.32 -19.00 -13.22
C PHE A 393 5.95 -20.35 -12.57
N GLU A 394 6.32 -21.48 -13.18
CA GLU A 394 6.15 -22.81 -12.59
C GLU A 394 6.88 -22.91 -11.24
N HIS A 395 8.15 -22.47 -11.19
CA HIS A 395 8.94 -22.54 -9.97
C HIS A 395 8.39 -21.61 -8.88
N ILE A 396 7.90 -20.42 -9.26
CA ILE A 396 7.17 -19.53 -8.35
C ILE A 396 5.93 -20.21 -7.78
N GLN A 397 5.13 -20.90 -8.61
CA GLN A 397 3.91 -21.59 -8.15
C GLN A 397 4.21 -22.78 -7.22
N GLU A 398 5.35 -23.45 -7.44
CA GLU A 398 5.84 -24.54 -6.59
C GLU A 398 6.25 -24.05 -5.20
N VAL A 399 7.09 -23.01 -5.15
CA VAL A 399 7.70 -22.53 -3.88
C VAL A 399 6.81 -21.53 -3.13
N ARG A 400 5.84 -20.91 -3.80
CA ARG A 400 4.86 -19.95 -3.25
C ARG A 400 5.52 -18.87 -2.38
N PRO A 401 6.39 -18.03 -2.95
CA PRO A 401 7.08 -16.97 -2.20
C PRO A 401 6.05 -15.99 -1.64
N THR A 402 6.29 -15.53 -0.42
CA THR A 402 5.48 -14.45 0.18
C THR A 402 6.19 -13.11 0.15
N VAL A 403 7.46 -13.11 -0.28
CA VAL A 403 8.27 -11.93 -0.53
C VAL A 403 8.97 -12.05 -1.87
N TYR A 404 8.78 -11.05 -2.72
CA TYR A 404 9.50 -10.87 -3.98
C TYR A 404 10.42 -9.67 -3.83
N VAL A 405 11.70 -9.82 -4.17
CA VAL A 405 12.71 -8.78 -4.05
C VAL A 405 13.31 -8.53 -5.42
N THR A 406 13.47 -7.26 -5.76
CA THR A 406 14.17 -6.80 -6.96
C THR A 406 15.03 -5.59 -6.62
N TYR A 407 15.89 -5.18 -7.55
CA TYR A 407 16.56 -3.90 -7.48
C TYR A 407 16.10 -3.02 -8.64
N ASN A 408 15.22 -2.04 -8.38
CA ASN A 408 14.58 -1.20 -9.41
C ASN A 408 13.55 -1.94 -10.29
N GLY A 409 13.03 -3.08 -9.81
CA GLY A 409 12.11 -3.92 -10.58
C GLY A 409 10.75 -3.33 -10.88
N ASP A 410 10.27 -2.36 -10.09
CA ASP A 410 9.04 -1.61 -10.44
C ASP A 410 9.20 -0.87 -11.79
N SER A 411 10.41 -0.43 -12.13
CA SER A 411 10.67 0.42 -13.30
C SER A 411 11.32 -0.32 -14.48
N PHE A 412 11.82 -1.54 -14.28
CA PHE A 412 12.50 -2.30 -15.32
C PHE A 412 12.05 -3.76 -15.36
N ASP A 413 12.42 -4.57 -14.36
CA ASP A 413 12.28 -6.03 -14.39
C ASP A 413 10.83 -6.49 -14.61
N TRP A 414 9.91 -6.04 -13.74
CA TRP A 414 8.51 -6.45 -13.85
C TRP A 414 7.82 -5.95 -15.13
N PRO A 415 7.94 -4.66 -15.54
CA PRO A 415 7.42 -4.22 -16.83
C PRO A 415 7.93 -5.05 -18.01
N PHE A 416 9.21 -5.43 -17.99
CA PHE A 416 9.80 -6.21 -19.07
C PHE A 416 9.25 -7.63 -19.06
N VAL A 417 9.26 -8.32 -17.90
CA VAL A 417 8.68 -9.66 -17.74
C VAL A 417 7.22 -9.70 -18.15
N GLU A 418 6.40 -8.73 -17.71
CA GLU A 418 4.98 -8.64 -18.09
C GLU A 418 4.80 -8.46 -19.60
N ALA A 419 5.56 -7.56 -20.22
CA ALA A 419 5.47 -7.31 -21.66
C ALA A 419 5.85 -8.55 -22.47
N ARG A 420 6.93 -9.26 -22.09
CA ARG A 420 7.36 -10.49 -22.77
C ARG A 420 6.39 -11.64 -22.53
N ALA A 421 5.89 -11.81 -21.32
CA ALA A 421 4.85 -12.80 -20.99
C ALA A 421 3.60 -12.58 -21.86
N ASN A 422 3.13 -11.34 -21.99
CA ASN A 422 1.97 -11.00 -22.81
C ASN A 422 2.18 -11.31 -24.30
N LEU A 423 3.38 -11.07 -24.86
CA LEU A 423 3.70 -11.44 -26.25
C LEU A 423 3.60 -12.94 -26.50
N HIS A 424 3.88 -13.74 -25.46
CA HIS A 424 3.79 -15.20 -25.46
C HIS A 424 2.43 -15.74 -24.99
N GLY A 425 1.45 -14.86 -24.77
CA GLY A 425 0.09 -15.23 -24.37
C GLY A 425 -0.05 -15.67 -22.89
N ILE A 426 0.91 -15.30 -22.04
CA ILE A 426 0.91 -15.55 -20.60
C ILE A 426 0.41 -14.30 -19.87
N ASP A 427 -0.66 -14.46 -19.09
CA ASP A 427 -1.18 -13.42 -18.20
C ASP A 427 -0.56 -13.58 -16.81
N ILE A 428 0.39 -12.71 -16.44
CA ILE A 428 1.11 -12.82 -15.17
C ILE A 428 0.20 -12.66 -13.94
N TYR A 429 -0.94 -11.97 -14.08
CA TYR A 429 -1.90 -11.85 -12.99
C TYR A 429 -2.59 -13.19 -12.76
N GLN A 430 -2.99 -13.88 -13.83
CA GLN A 430 -3.54 -15.22 -13.74
C GLN A 430 -2.51 -16.24 -13.30
N GLU A 431 -1.24 -16.12 -13.70
CA GLU A 431 -0.21 -17.08 -13.33
C GLU A 431 0.21 -16.95 -11.86
N ILE A 432 0.53 -15.74 -11.40
CA ILE A 432 1.19 -15.53 -10.10
C ILE A 432 0.58 -14.41 -9.26
N GLY A 433 -0.55 -13.81 -9.69
CA GLY A 433 -1.26 -12.79 -8.91
C GLY A 433 -0.56 -11.44 -8.85
N PHE A 434 0.39 -11.15 -9.75
CA PHE A 434 1.05 -9.84 -9.84
C PHE A 434 0.32 -8.92 -10.81
N TYR A 435 0.21 -7.65 -10.46
CA TYR A 435 -0.40 -6.62 -11.30
C TYR A 435 0.28 -5.27 -11.12
N LYS A 436 0.20 -4.43 -12.16
CA LYS A 436 0.65 -3.04 -12.10
C LYS A 436 -0.45 -2.14 -11.53
N ASN A 437 -0.13 -1.35 -10.50
CA ASN A 437 -1.06 -0.40 -9.91
C ASN A 437 -1.05 0.98 -10.61
N GLU A 438 -1.92 1.89 -10.18
CA GLU A 438 -2.03 3.26 -10.72
C GLU A 438 -0.78 4.13 -10.51
N GLN A 439 0.16 3.71 -9.65
CA GLN A 439 1.45 4.37 -9.43
C GLN A 439 2.57 3.75 -10.27
N GLU A 440 2.23 2.89 -11.23
CA GLU A 440 3.16 2.13 -12.06
C GLU A 440 4.09 1.21 -11.24
N GLU A 441 3.61 0.69 -10.10
CA GLU A 441 4.31 -0.25 -9.23
C GLU A 441 3.68 -1.64 -9.34
N TYR A 442 4.50 -2.70 -9.33
CA TYR A 442 4.02 -4.07 -9.37
C TYR A 442 3.75 -4.58 -7.95
N LYS A 443 2.55 -5.13 -7.74
CA LYS A 443 2.07 -5.59 -6.44
C LYS A 443 1.33 -6.91 -6.56
N SER A 444 1.17 -7.55 -5.42
CA SER A 444 0.30 -8.70 -5.24
C SER A 444 -0.44 -8.59 -3.91
N ASN A 445 -1.45 -9.44 -3.72
CA ASN A 445 -2.24 -9.50 -2.50
C ASN A 445 -1.62 -10.46 -1.48
N TYR A 446 -1.36 -11.71 -1.89
CA TYR A 446 -0.78 -12.73 -1.00
C TYR A 446 0.69 -12.47 -0.65
N ALA A 447 1.45 -11.89 -1.57
CA ALA A 447 2.87 -11.61 -1.42
C ALA A 447 3.18 -10.10 -1.47
N ILE A 448 4.31 -9.73 -0.87
CA ILE A 448 4.84 -8.36 -0.89
C ILE A 448 5.96 -8.21 -1.92
N HIS A 449 6.03 -7.06 -2.58
CA HIS A 449 7.10 -6.74 -3.53
C HIS A 449 8.07 -5.69 -2.95
N MET A 450 9.23 -6.17 -2.53
CA MET A 450 10.31 -5.41 -1.91
C MET A 450 11.32 -4.92 -2.96
N ASP A 451 11.00 -3.83 -3.68
CA ASP A 451 11.97 -3.12 -4.53
C ASP A 451 13.04 -2.45 -3.65
N ALA A 452 14.20 -3.09 -3.52
CA ALA A 452 15.29 -2.66 -2.64
C ALA A 452 15.80 -1.25 -3.00
N PHE A 453 15.64 -0.82 -4.25
CA PHE A 453 16.05 0.51 -4.68
C PHE A 453 15.23 1.62 -3.99
N ARG A 454 13.99 1.34 -3.56
CA ARG A 454 13.18 2.28 -2.76
C ARG A 454 13.78 2.53 -1.39
N TRP A 455 14.24 1.46 -0.72
CA TRP A 455 14.98 1.57 0.53
C TRP A 455 16.30 2.31 0.33
N VAL A 456 17.02 2.02 -0.77
CA VAL A 456 18.28 2.72 -1.08
C VAL A 456 18.06 4.23 -1.18
N LYS A 457 17.05 4.68 -1.92
CA LYS A 457 16.76 6.10 -2.10
C LYS A 457 16.35 6.80 -0.81
N ARG A 458 15.60 6.13 0.07
CA ARG A 458 15.00 6.76 1.25
C ARG A 458 15.83 6.61 2.53
N ASP A 459 16.36 5.42 2.78
CA ASP A 459 16.83 5.00 4.10
C ASP A 459 18.31 4.56 4.13
N SER A 460 18.97 4.38 2.99
CA SER A 460 20.38 3.92 2.98
C SER A 460 21.39 4.98 3.42
N TYR A 461 21.00 6.26 3.38
CA TYR A 461 21.87 7.44 3.56
C TYR A 461 23.03 7.54 2.56
N LEU A 462 22.96 6.83 1.42
CA LEU A 462 23.96 6.92 0.36
C LEU A 462 23.72 8.15 -0.55
N PRO A 463 24.79 8.82 -1.01
CA PRO A 463 24.66 9.91 -1.97
C PRO A 463 24.10 9.38 -3.30
N GLN A 464 23.37 10.23 -4.04
CA GLN A 464 22.68 9.83 -5.28
C GLN A 464 23.60 9.14 -6.30
N GLY A 465 24.85 9.59 -6.43
CA GLY A 465 25.84 8.98 -7.34
C GLY A 465 26.32 7.59 -6.93
N SER A 466 25.91 7.08 -5.77
CA SER A 466 26.30 5.76 -5.23
C SER A 466 25.08 4.88 -4.95
N GLN A 467 23.98 5.10 -5.67
CA GLN A 467 22.73 4.34 -5.54
C GLN A 467 22.54 3.29 -6.65
N GLY A 468 23.57 3.01 -7.46
CA GLY A 468 23.57 1.83 -8.33
C GLY A 468 23.88 0.57 -7.53
N LEU A 469 23.34 -0.58 -7.95
CA LEU A 469 23.47 -1.86 -7.24
C LEU A 469 24.91 -2.15 -6.84
N LYS A 470 25.86 -2.05 -7.77
CA LYS A 470 27.30 -2.20 -7.50
C LYS A 470 27.80 -1.36 -6.31
N ALA A 471 27.56 -0.05 -6.34
CA ALA A 471 28.03 0.86 -5.30
C ALA A 471 27.36 0.57 -3.95
N VAL A 472 26.09 0.19 -3.97
CA VAL A 472 25.34 -0.24 -2.77
C VAL A 472 25.92 -1.53 -2.21
N THR A 473 26.20 -2.52 -3.04
CA THR A 473 26.83 -3.80 -2.65
C THR A 473 28.18 -3.56 -2.01
N THR A 474 29.05 -2.75 -2.62
CA THR A 474 30.33 -2.37 -2.01
C THR A 474 30.13 -1.67 -0.66
N ALA A 475 29.20 -0.72 -0.57
CA ALA A 475 29.01 0.08 0.64
C ALA A 475 28.30 -0.66 1.79
N LYS A 476 27.39 -1.59 1.48
CA LYS A 476 26.54 -2.27 2.46
C LYS A 476 26.96 -3.72 2.69
N LEU A 477 27.27 -4.47 1.65
CA LEU A 477 27.68 -5.88 1.77
C LEU A 477 29.22 -6.04 1.87
N GLY A 478 29.96 -5.01 1.50
CA GLY A 478 31.41 -4.94 1.74
C GLY A 478 32.23 -5.87 0.84
N TYR A 479 31.74 -6.17 -0.36
CA TYR A 479 32.49 -6.80 -1.45
C TYR A 479 32.23 -6.07 -2.76
N ASN A 480 33.10 -6.25 -3.75
CA ASN A 480 32.89 -5.71 -5.09
C ASN A 480 32.20 -6.79 -5.94
N PRO A 481 30.95 -6.57 -6.38
CA PRO A 481 30.29 -7.51 -7.28
C PRO A 481 30.97 -7.51 -8.66
N MET A 482 30.64 -8.50 -9.47
CA MET A 482 31.09 -8.53 -10.86
C MET A 482 30.54 -7.30 -11.61
N GLU A 483 31.32 -6.77 -12.55
CA GLU A 483 30.90 -5.64 -13.37
C GLU A 483 31.09 -6.00 -14.83
N LEU A 484 30.05 -5.74 -15.62
CA LEU A 484 30.04 -5.91 -17.05
C LEU A 484 29.50 -4.63 -17.68
N ASP A 485 30.12 -4.17 -18.77
CA ASP A 485 29.58 -3.04 -19.52
C ASP A 485 28.25 -3.45 -20.17
N PRO A 486 27.15 -2.70 -19.98
CA PRO A 486 25.87 -3.00 -20.63
C PRO A 486 25.96 -3.15 -22.15
N GLU A 487 26.91 -2.48 -22.82
CA GLU A 487 27.12 -2.63 -24.27
C GLU A 487 27.72 -3.99 -24.67
N ASP A 488 28.35 -4.69 -23.72
CA ASP A 488 28.93 -6.00 -23.94
C ASP A 488 27.97 -7.15 -23.66
N MET A 489 26.90 -6.93 -22.88
CA MET A 489 25.96 -7.97 -22.43
C MET A 489 25.39 -8.82 -23.59
N THR A 490 24.76 -8.18 -24.59
CA THR A 490 24.18 -8.89 -25.75
C THR A 490 25.23 -9.68 -26.52
N ARG A 491 26.44 -9.13 -26.66
CA ARG A 491 27.55 -9.79 -27.37
C ARG A 491 28.09 -10.97 -26.57
N PHE A 492 28.18 -10.82 -25.24
CA PHE A 492 28.69 -11.85 -24.34
C PHE A 492 27.75 -13.04 -24.25
N ALA A 493 26.44 -12.88 -24.47
CA ALA A 493 25.52 -14.01 -24.60
C ALA A 493 25.98 -15.00 -25.69
N ALA A 494 26.59 -14.52 -26.78
CA ALA A 494 27.14 -15.35 -27.84
C ALA A 494 28.62 -15.70 -27.64
N GLU A 495 29.46 -14.73 -27.27
CA GLU A 495 30.92 -14.89 -27.24
C GLU A 495 31.45 -15.46 -25.92
N GLN A 496 30.83 -15.10 -24.79
CA GLN A 496 31.30 -15.41 -23.42
C GLN A 496 30.14 -15.68 -22.45
N PRO A 497 29.27 -16.67 -22.75
CA PRO A 497 28.01 -16.87 -22.01
C PRO A 497 28.23 -17.22 -20.54
N GLN A 498 29.34 -17.91 -20.18
CA GLN A 498 29.67 -18.20 -18.78
C GLN A 498 29.97 -16.92 -17.98
N THR A 499 30.66 -15.94 -18.57
CA THR A 499 30.96 -14.66 -17.93
C THR A 499 29.67 -13.86 -17.71
N LEU A 500 28.77 -13.84 -18.70
CA LEU A 500 27.45 -13.22 -18.56
C LEU A 500 26.62 -13.90 -17.46
N ALA A 501 26.63 -15.23 -17.40
CA ALA A 501 25.95 -15.98 -16.34
C ALA A 501 26.50 -15.63 -14.95
N GLN A 502 27.82 -15.53 -14.79
CA GLN A 502 28.45 -15.11 -13.53
C GLN A 502 28.06 -13.69 -13.12
N TYR A 503 27.91 -12.77 -14.08
CA TYR A 503 27.42 -11.42 -13.84
C TYR A 503 25.95 -11.44 -13.38
N SER A 504 25.08 -12.14 -14.11
CA SER A 504 23.65 -12.23 -13.80
C SER A 504 23.41 -12.82 -12.40
N VAL A 505 24.11 -13.89 -12.01
CA VAL A 505 23.97 -14.46 -10.66
C VAL A 505 24.56 -13.57 -9.57
N SER A 506 25.60 -12.77 -9.89
CA SER A 506 26.18 -11.80 -8.96
C SER A 506 25.16 -10.75 -8.53
N ASP A 507 24.32 -10.28 -9.45
CA ASP A 507 23.26 -9.30 -9.16
C ASP A 507 22.10 -9.91 -8.35
N ALA A 508 21.72 -11.16 -8.60
CA ALA A 508 20.78 -11.89 -7.75
C ALA A 508 21.30 -12.08 -6.31
N VAL A 509 22.57 -12.49 -6.15
CA VAL A 509 23.23 -12.63 -4.84
C VAL A 509 23.28 -11.30 -4.10
N ALA A 510 23.70 -10.23 -4.78
CA ALA A 510 23.73 -8.90 -4.20
C ALA A 510 22.34 -8.44 -3.73
N THR A 511 21.32 -8.63 -4.57
CA THR A 511 19.93 -8.22 -4.28
C THR A 511 19.34 -9.02 -3.11
N TYR A 512 19.50 -10.34 -3.11
CA TYR A 512 19.02 -11.22 -2.04
C TYR A 512 19.64 -10.84 -0.68
N TYR A 513 20.97 -10.76 -0.60
CA TYR A 513 21.64 -10.50 0.66
C TYR A 513 21.51 -9.04 1.13
N LEU A 514 21.39 -8.07 0.21
CA LEU A 514 21.02 -6.70 0.55
C LEU A 514 19.66 -6.67 1.25
N TYR A 515 18.68 -7.39 0.68
CA TYR A 515 17.37 -7.50 1.30
C TYR A 515 17.43 -8.18 2.66
N MET A 516 17.99 -9.38 2.75
CA MET A 516 18.01 -10.17 3.99
C MET A 516 18.74 -9.46 5.13
N LYS A 517 19.87 -8.79 4.85
CA LYS A 517 20.65 -8.11 5.90
C LYS A 517 20.13 -6.74 6.28
N TYR A 518 19.56 -5.98 5.34
CA TYR A 518 19.20 -4.57 5.57
C TYR A 518 17.70 -4.31 5.48
N VAL A 519 17.07 -4.69 4.38
CA VAL A 519 15.68 -4.27 4.07
C VAL A 519 14.67 -5.08 4.89
N HIS A 520 14.76 -6.40 4.88
CA HIS A 520 13.86 -7.31 5.61
C HIS A 520 13.74 -6.95 7.09
N PRO A 521 14.83 -6.92 7.89
CA PRO A 521 14.72 -6.63 9.30
C PRO A 521 14.15 -5.24 9.54
N PHE A 522 14.56 -4.25 8.74
CA PHE A 522 14.16 -2.86 8.89
C PHE A 522 12.66 -2.65 8.61
N ILE A 523 12.17 -3.09 7.46
CA ILE A 523 10.77 -2.87 7.05
C ILE A 523 9.81 -3.58 7.99
N PHE A 524 10.04 -4.86 8.32
CA PHE A 524 9.15 -5.56 9.26
C PHE A 524 9.22 -4.99 10.68
N SER A 525 10.36 -4.42 11.11
CA SER A 525 10.41 -3.69 12.40
C SER A 525 9.51 -2.46 12.40
N LEU A 526 9.48 -1.73 11.28
CA LEU A 526 8.63 -0.55 11.12
C LEU A 526 7.15 -0.94 11.05
N CYS A 527 6.80 -2.04 10.38
CA CYS A 527 5.43 -2.56 10.33
C CYS A 527 4.86 -2.88 11.72
N ASN A 528 5.70 -3.32 12.67
CA ASN A 528 5.26 -3.62 14.04
C ASN A 528 4.70 -2.42 14.80
N ILE A 529 4.95 -1.19 14.33
CA ILE A 529 4.45 0.06 14.92
C ILE A 529 3.59 0.87 13.95
N ILE A 530 3.84 0.78 12.65
CA ILE A 530 3.09 1.48 11.60
C ILE A 530 2.01 0.52 11.05
N PRO A 531 0.71 0.87 11.13
CA PRO A 531 -0.41 0.06 10.63
C PRO A 531 -0.54 0.08 9.10
N LEU A 532 0.53 -0.26 8.39
CA LEU A 532 0.58 -0.38 6.94
C LEU A 532 1.12 -1.76 6.54
N CYS A 533 0.81 -2.16 5.31
CA CYS A 533 1.48 -3.32 4.72
C CYS A 533 2.94 -3.00 4.37
N PRO A 534 3.82 -4.01 4.29
CA PRO A 534 5.26 -3.80 4.05
C PRO A 534 5.56 -3.03 2.78
N ASP A 535 4.82 -3.28 1.70
CA ASP A 535 4.96 -2.57 0.41
C ASP A 535 4.84 -1.05 0.55
N GLU A 536 3.90 -0.62 1.40
CA GLU A 536 3.65 0.79 1.65
C GLU A 536 4.64 1.39 2.63
N VAL A 537 5.06 0.63 3.65
CA VAL A 537 6.13 1.03 4.55
C VAL A 537 7.43 1.25 3.78
N LEU A 538 7.71 0.46 2.74
CA LEU A 538 8.87 0.64 1.86
C LEU A 538 8.75 1.88 0.96
N ARG A 539 7.56 2.15 0.41
CA ARG A 539 7.38 3.12 -0.69
C ARG A 539 6.93 4.52 -0.25
N LYS A 540 6.16 4.65 0.83
CA LYS A 540 5.66 5.96 1.26
C LYS A 540 6.80 6.85 1.77
N GLY A 541 6.68 8.16 1.59
CA GLY A 541 7.65 9.11 2.13
C GLY A 541 7.64 9.11 3.67
N SER A 542 8.78 9.37 4.30
CA SER A 542 8.93 9.32 5.76
C SER A 542 7.97 10.28 6.48
N GLY A 543 7.62 11.41 5.87
CA GLY A 543 6.61 12.34 6.39
C GLY A 543 5.21 11.70 6.53
N THR A 544 4.80 10.87 5.57
CA THR A 544 3.54 10.13 5.64
C THR A 544 3.59 9.01 6.67
N LEU A 545 4.74 8.36 6.85
CA LEU A 545 4.92 7.37 7.93
C LEU A 545 4.76 8.04 9.31
N CYS A 546 5.34 9.23 9.50
CA CYS A 546 5.17 10.03 10.72
C CYS A 546 3.72 10.45 10.93
N GLU A 547 3.01 10.90 9.89
CA GLU A 547 1.59 11.24 9.97
C GLU A 547 0.76 10.06 10.48
N ILE A 548 1.01 8.86 9.97
CA ILE A 548 0.30 7.65 10.37
C ILE A 548 0.61 7.25 11.82
N LEU A 549 1.87 7.36 12.25
CA LEU A 549 2.25 7.14 13.66
C LEU A 549 1.54 8.12 14.60
N LEU A 550 1.39 9.37 14.18
CA LEU A 550 0.60 10.36 14.91
C LEU A 550 -0.86 9.96 14.94
N MET A 551 -1.45 9.50 13.83
CA MET A 551 -2.83 9.01 13.81
C MET A 551 -3.06 7.88 14.83
N VAL A 552 -2.15 6.91 14.94
CA VAL A 552 -2.23 5.83 15.95
C VAL A 552 -2.21 6.40 17.38
N SER A 553 -1.32 7.36 17.64
CA SER A 553 -1.19 7.99 18.97
C SER A 553 -2.41 8.84 19.36
N HIS A 554 -3.26 9.13 18.38
CA HIS A 554 -4.41 10.03 18.42
C HIS A 554 -5.73 9.32 18.06
N ALA A 555 -5.70 7.99 17.92
CA ALA A 555 -6.86 7.18 17.56
C ALA A 555 -7.78 6.93 18.76
#